data_AF-A0A4R6RTV1-F1
#
_entry.id   AF-A0A4R6RTV1-F1
#
_cell.length_a   1.000
_cell.length_b   1.000
_cell.length_c   1.000
_cell.angle_alpha   90.00
_cell.angle_beta   90.00
_cell.angle_gamma   90.00
#
_symmetry.space_group_name_H-M   'P 1'
#
loop_
_entity.id
_entity.type
_entity.pdbx_description
1 polymer ?
#
loop_
_entity_poly.entity_id
_entity_poly.type
_entity_poly.pdbx_seq_one_letter_code
_entity_poly.pdbx_strand_id
1 'polypeptide(L)'
;MVAVPKTLRSKNSCTICTLERVVSENRPVATTPKTQATDADVSAFLNAATPEKRREDGLALADIFREVTGAEPVLWGPSMVGYGSYQYVSPANPRTRGDWPKTGFSPRKAQLSIYGIKDLPAGAALLPKLGTYSEGAGCVYVRKLEDIDLDVLRELIAIAWTRQDDPAA
;
A
#
# COMPACT_ATOMS: atom_id res chain seq x y z
N MET A 1 -79.37 -23.42 38.60
CA MET A 1 -80.08 -22.32 37.92
C MET A 1 -79.32 -21.06 38.30
N VAL A 2 -78.63 -20.33 37.44
CA VAL A 2 -79.07 -19.70 36.18
C VAL A 2 -77.90 -19.62 35.18
N ALA A 3 -78.26 -19.59 33.91
CA ALA A 3 -77.48 -19.80 32.71
C ALA A 3 -76.36 -18.76 32.43
N VAL A 4 -75.29 -19.23 31.78
CA VAL A 4 -74.26 -18.45 31.08
C VAL A 4 -74.71 -18.23 29.64
N PRO A 5 -74.74 -16.99 29.11
CA PRO A 5 -74.85 -16.76 27.68
C PRO A 5 -73.47 -16.62 27.02
N LYS A 6 -73.26 -17.42 25.96
CA LYS A 6 -72.24 -17.19 24.93
C LYS A 6 -72.86 -16.37 23.78
N THR A 7 -72.22 -15.28 23.37
CA THR A 7 -72.27 -14.70 22.01
C THR A 7 -70.99 -13.87 21.81
N LEU A 8 -70.02 -14.31 20.99
CA LEU A 8 -69.84 -14.12 19.54
C LEU A 8 -69.47 -12.69 19.07
N ARG A 9 -68.18 -12.58 18.68
CA ARG A 9 -67.56 -11.79 17.59
C ARG A 9 -67.98 -10.31 17.39
N SER A 10 -66.99 -9.41 17.32
CA SER A 10 -66.51 -8.87 16.02
C SER A 10 -65.29 -7.94 16.18
N LYS A 11 -64.32 -8.19 15.31
CA LYS A 11 -63.24 -7.37 14.74
C LYS A 11 -63.18 -5.90 15.19
N ASN A 12 -62.03 -5.52 15.73
CA ASN A 12 -61.34 -4.27 15.37
C ASN A 12 -59.84 -4.59 15.19
N SER A 13 -59.50 -4.97 13.96
CA SER A 13 -58.14 -5.07 13.46
C SER A 13 -57.55 -3.66 13.46
N CYS A 14 -56.73 -3.35 14.45
CA CYS A 14 -55.96 -2.11 14.44
C CYS A 14 -54.80 -2.28 13.45
N THR A 15 -55.08 -1.91 12.21
CA THR A 15 -54.11 -1.71 11.14
C THR A 15 -53.21 -0.55 11.54
N ILE A 16 -51.98 -0.82 11.98
CA ILE A 16 -50.73 -0.12 11.64
C ILE A 16 -49.60 -1.12 11.93
N CYS A 17 -49.37 -2.04 11.01
CA CYS A 17 -48.04 -2.64 10.82
C CYS A 17 -47.50 -2.00 9.54
N THR A 18 -46.94 -0.80 9.65
CA THR A 18 -46.33 -0.11 8.51
C THR A 18 -44.84 0.00 8.75
N LEU A 19 -44.13 -0.91 8.05
CA LEU A 19 -42.74 -0.82 7.63
C LEU A 19 -41.71 -0.50 8.72
N GLU A 20 -41.22 -1.55 9.40
CA GLU A 20 -39.79 -1.60 9.66
C GLU A 20 -39.08 -1.66 8.32
N ARG A 21 -38.60 -0.48 7.90
CA ARG A 21 -37.67 -0.33 6.80
C ARG A 21 -36.39 -1.02 7.24
N VAL A 22 -36.22 -2.28 6.85
CA VAL A 22 -34.89 -2.91 6.79
C VAL A 22 -34.08 -2.08 5.79
N VAL A 23 -33.47 -1.00 6.27
CA VAL A 23 -32.33 -0.42 5.58
C VAL A 23 -31.24 -1.46 5.77
N SER A 24 -31.14 -2.35 4.78
CA SER A 24 -29.95 -3.15 4.56
C SER A 24 -28.77 -2.17 4.58
N GLU A 25 -28.03 -2.18 5.69
CA GLU A 25 -26.75 -1.49 5.80
C GLU A 25 -25.80 -2.15 4.82
N ASN A 26 -25.84 -1.69 3.57
CA ASN A 26 -24.79 -1.97 2.61
C ASN A 26 -23.58 -1.10 2.99
N ARG A 27 -23.00 -1.38 4.17
CA ARG A 27 -21.79 -0.71 4.67
C ARG A 27 -20.67 -1.09 3.69
N PRO A 28 -20.10 -0.14 2.95
CA PRO A 28 -19.03 -0.46 2.02
C PRO A 28 -17.85 -1.06 2.78
N VAL A 29 -17.50 -2.31 2.46
CA VAL A 29 -16.38 -3.03 3.06
C VAL A 29 -15.07 -2.39 2.61
N ALA A 30 -14.13 -2.22 3.56
CA ALA A 30 -12.78 -1.77 3.28
C ALA A 30 -12.08 -2.76 2.34
N THR A 31 -11.30 -2.26 1.39
CA THR A 31 -10.56 -3.11 0.44
C THR A 31 -9.07 -3.01 0.72
N THR A 32 -8.36 -4.12 0.80
CA THR A 32 -6.90 -4.13 1.01
C THR A 32 -6.17 -3.89 -0.31
N PRO A 33 -4.99 -3.23 -0.32
CA PRO A 33 -4.13 -3.19 -1.49
C PRO A 33 -3.82 -4.60 -2.02
N LYS A 34 -3.74 -4.74 -3.35
CA LYS A 34 -3.43 -6.03 -3.99
C LYS A 34 -2.01 -6.52 -3.67
N THR A 35 -1.07 -5.59 -3.60
CA THR A 35 0.30 -5.86 -3.20
C THR A 35 0.37 -5.88 -1.68
N GLN A 36 0.81 -7.00 -1.12
CA GLN A 36 0.91 -7.24 0.32
C GLN A 36 2.29 -7.83 0.64
N ALA A 37 2.73 -7.66 1.89
CA ALA A 37 3.93 -8.31 2.40
C ALA A 37 3.80 -9.84 2.30
N THR A 38 4.93 -10.52 2.10
CA THR A 38 5.01 -11.98 1.97
C THR A 38 6.23 -12.51 2.72
N ASP A 39 6.22 -13.81 3.00
CA ASP A 39 7.35 -14.51 3.63
C ASP A 39 8.37 -15.06 2.60
N ALA A 40 8.32 -14.56 1.36
CA ALA A 40 9.21 -15.01 0.30
C ALA A 40 10.65 -14.51 0.50
N ASP A 41 11.62 -15.34 0.10
CA ASP A 41 13.04 -15.03 0.23
C ASP A 41 13.47 -13.91 -0.75
N VAL A 42 13.77 -12.74 -0.19
CA VAL A 42 14.25 -11.57 -0.94
C VAL A 42 15.59 -11.84 -1.61
N SER A 43 16.51 -12.54 -0.95
CA SER A 43 17.83 -12.84 -1.49
C SER A 43 17.71 -13.76 -2.70
N ALA A 44 16.87 -14.80 -2.62
CA ALA A 44 16.57 -15.67 -3.75
C ALA A 44 15.93 -14.89 -4.91
N PHE A 45 14.97 -13.99 -4.61
CA PHE A 45 14.35 -13.12 -5.61
C PHE A 45 15.37 -12.23 -6.34
N LEU A 46 16.25 -11.55 -5.60
CA LEU A 46 17.28 -10.68 -6.17
C LEU A 46 18.30 -11.47 -7.01
N ASN A 47 18.73 -12.64 -6.53
CA ASN A 47 19.67 -13.51 -7.25
C ASN A 47 19.09 -14.09 -8.55
N ALA A 48 17.77 -14.22 -8.64
CA ALA A 48 17.07 -14.65 -9.85
C ALA A 48 16.78 -13.52 -10.84
N ALA A 49 17.07 -12.26 -10.50
CA ALA A 49 16.79 -11.11 -11.37
C ALA A 49 17.61 -11.18 -12.67
N THR A 50 16.95 -10.88 -13.79
CA THR A 50 17.58 -10.88 -15.12
C THR A 50 17.27 -9.60 -15.89
N PRO A 51 18.19 -9.12 -16.75
CA PRO A 51 19.56 -9.64 -16.99
C PRO A 51 20.50 -9.47 -15.78
N GLU A 52 21.72 -10.01 -15.86
CA GLU A 52 22.74 -9.95 -14.78
C GLU A 52 22.88 -8.56 -14.15
N LYS A 53 22.87 -7.51 -14.97
CA LYS A 53 22.91 -6.12 -14.48
C LYS A 53 21.79 -5.77 -13.49
N ARG A 54 20.60 -6.38 -13.60
CA ARG A 54 19.48 -6.16 -12.64
C ARG A 54 19.67 -6.88 -11.33
N ARG A 55 20.33 -8.04 -11.34
CA ARG A 55 20.78 -8.70 -10.12
C ARG A 55 21.80 -7.83 -9.41
N GLU A 56 22.83 -7.35 -10.12
CA GLU A 56 23.85 -6.47 -9.55
C GLU A 56 23.25 -5.18 -8.97
N ASP A 57 22.46 -4.46 -9.76
CA ASP A 57 21.78 -3.23 -9.31
C ASP A 57 20.83 -3.51 -8.14
N GLY A 58 20.11 -4.63 -8.18
CA GLY A 58 19.17 -5.03 -7.13
C GLY A 58 19.86 -5.36 -5.81
N LEU A 59 21.00 -6.04 -5.85
CA LEU A 59 21.82 -6.32 -4.67
C LEU A 59 22.42 -5.04 -4.10
N ALA A 60 22.97 -4.16 -4.95
CA ALA A 60 23.51 -2.87 -4.52
C ALA A 60 22.43 -1.98 -3.87
N LEU A 61 21.22 -1.95 -4.45
CA LEU A 61 20.09 -1.25 -3.82
C LEU A 61 19.69 -1.89 -2.49
N ALA A 62 19.69 -3.22 -2.37
CA ALA A 62 19.37 -3.87 -1.10
C ALA A 62 20.35 -3.49 0.01
N ASP A 63 21.62 -3.30 -0.33
CA ASP A 63 22.64 -2.88 0.63
C ASP A 63 22.48 -1.40 1.01
N ILE A 64 22.26 -0.51 0.04
CA ILE A 64 22.02 0.93 0.30
C ILE A 64 20.78 1.13 1.17
N PHE A 65 19.68 0.45 0.86
CA PHE A 65 18.45 0.58 1.64
C PHE A 65 18.63 0.06 3.07
N ARG A 66 19.33 -1.07 3.26
CA ARG A 66 19.65 -1.59 4.59
C ARG A 66 20.56 -0.63 5.38
N GLU A 67 21.58 -0.09 4.73
CA GLU A 67 22.49 0.92 5.31
C GLU A 67 21.71 2.12 5.85
N VAL A 68 20.82 2.70 5.03
CA VAL A 68 20.11 3.94 5.37
C VAL A 68 18.96 3.71 6.35
N THR A 69 18.20 2.63 6.20
CA THR A 69 16.99 2.39 7.00
C THR A 69 17.26 1.60 8.28
N GLY A 70 18.32 0.80 8.31
CA GLY A 70 18.57 -0.20 9.36
C GLY A 70 17.53 -1.33 9.41
N ALA A 71 16.66 -1.45 8.41
CA ALA A 71 15.58 -2.43 8.37
C ALA A 71 15.88 -3.55 7.37
N GLU A 72 15.47 -4.78 7.70
CA GLU A 72 15.54 -5.89 6.74
C GLU A 72 14.45 -5.77 5.65
N PRO A 73 14.76 -6.16 4.41
CA PRO A 73 13.81 -6.13 3.32
C PRO A 73 12.72 -7.20 3.47
N VAL A 74 11.52 -6.86 3.00
CA VAL A 74 10.40 -7.80 2.83
C VAL A 74 9.99 -7.81 1.37
N LEU A 75 9.61 -8.97 0.83
CA LEU A 75 9.04 -9.04 -0.51
C LEU A 75 7.54 -8.71 -0.46
N TRP A 76 7.14 -7.71 -1.24
CA TRP A 76 5.79 -7.24 -1.41
C TRP A 76 5.25 -7.68 -2.77
N GLY A 77 4.25 -8.55 -2.74
CA GLY A 77 3.74 -9.25 -3.91
C GLY A 77 4.86 -9.99 -4.66
N PRO A 78 4.81 -10.06 -6.00
CA PRO A 78 5.75 -10.88 -6.76
C PRO A 78 7.05 -10.16 -7.15
N SER A 79 7.23 -8.88 -6.83
CA SER A 79 8.28 -8.09 -7.50
C SER A 79 8.82 -6.86 -6.77
N MET A 80 8.35 -6.52 -5.57
CA MET A 80 8.77 -5.30 -4.88
C MET A 80 9.50 -5.65 -3.59
N VAL A 81 10.72 -5.16 -3.44
CA VAL A 81 11.47 -5.24 -2.19
C VAL A 81 11.15 -3.99 -1.40
N GLY A 82 10.48 -4.13 -0.26
CA GLY A 82 10.00 -3.02 0.56
C GLY A 82 10.68 -2.99 1.93
N TYR A 83 10.76 -1.79 2.50
CA TYR A 83 11.37 -1.52 3.79
C TYR A 83 10.38 -0.79 4.69
N GLY A 84 10.19 -1.35 5.90
CA GLY A 84 9.17 -0.91 6.86
C GLY A 84 7.75 -0.95 6.29
N SER A 85 6.79 -0.51 7.10
CA SER A 85 5.41 -0.33 6.66
C SER A 85 4.79 0.90 7.33
N TYR A 86 3.70 1.38 6.73
CA TYR A 86 2.80 2.38 7.31
C TYR A 86 1.35 2.02 6.94
N GLN A 87 0.41 2.55 7.70
CA GLN A 87 -1.02 2.48 7.37
C GLN A 87 -1.30 3.40 6.19
N TYR A 88 -1.52 2.80 5.03
CA TYR A 88 -1.80 3.48 3.78
C TYR A 88 -3.30 3.67 3.56
N VAL A 89 -3.67 4.84 3.04
CA VAL A 89 -5.01 5.14 2.54
C VAL A 89 -4.88 5.63 1.11
N SER A 90 -5.57 4.98 0.17
CA SER A 90 -5.46 5.35 -1.23
C SER A 90 -6.03 6.73 -1.53
N PRO A 91 -5.26 7.64 -2.16
CA PRO A 91 -5.76 8.94 -2.56
C PRO A 91 -6.92 8.87 -3.57
N ALA A 92 -6.93 7.83 -4.41
CA ALA A 92 -7.95 7.65 -5.45
C ALA A 92 -9.25 7.00 -4.93
N ASN A 93 -9.14 6.16 -3.90
CA ASN A 93 -10.29 5.50 -3.29
C ASN A 93 -10.00 5.26 -1.80
N PRO A 94 -10.43 6.14 -0.88
CA PRO A 94 -10.15 6.02 0.55
C PRO A 94 -10.68 4.74 1.22
N ARG A 95 -11.57 3.99 0.55
CA ARG A 95 -11.98 2.65 1.01
C ARG A 95 -10.86 1.62 0.87
N THR A 96 -9.91 1.87 -0.03
CA THR A 96 -8.72 1.06 -0.20
C THR A 96 -7.67 1.49 0.82
N ARG A 97 -7.44 0.67 1.84
CA ARG A 97 -6.51 0.95 2.93
C ARG A 97 -5.88 -0.33 3.47
N GLY A 98 -4.71 -0.22 4.10
CA GLY A 98 -3.99 -1.35 4.68
C GLY A 98 -2.50 -1.05 4.76
N ASP A 99 -1.67 -2.07 4.92
CA ASP A 99 -0.22 -1.87 5.00
C ASP A 99 0.40 -1.60 3.63
N TRP A 100 1.38 -0.70 3.61
CA TRP A 100 2.22 -0.43 2.43
C TRP A 100 3.67 -0.17 2.86
N PRO A 101 4.68 -0.53 2.04
CA PRO A 101 6.06 -0.22 2.38
C PRO A 101 6.31 1.28 2.38
N LYS A 102 7.12 1.76 3.34
CA LYS A 102 7.49 3.19 3.38
C LYS A 102 8.31 3.60 2.17
N THR A 103 9.24 2.72 1.78
CA THR A 103 10.07 2.87 0.59
C THR A 103 10.53 1.49 0.11
N GLY A 104 11.03 1.41 -1.11
CA GLY A 104 11.47 0.15 -1.68
C GLY A 104 11.85 0.27 -3.14
N PHE A 105 12.13 -0.87 -3.76
CA PHE A 105 12.47 -0.92 -5.18
C PHE A 105 12.02 -2.22 -5.85
N SER A 106 12.09 -2.24 -7.19
CA SER A 106 11.85 -3.42 -8.02
C SER A 106 12.90 -3.46 -9.13
N PRO A 107 13.78 -4.48 -9.19
CA PRO A 107 14.81 -4.59 -10.21
C PRO A 107 14.24 -5.19 -11.51
N ARG A 108 13.34 -4.45 -12.17
CA ARG A 108 12.64 -4.95 -13.37
C ARG A 108 13.58 -5.01 -14.56
N LYS A 109 13.28 -5.91 -15.51
CA LYS A 109 14.09 -6.14 -16.72
C LYS A 109 14.44 -4.85 -17.47
N ALA A 110 13.46 -3.98 -17.71
CA ALA A 110 13.66 -2.75 -18.45
C ALA A 110 14.45 -1.69 -17.65
N GLN A 111 14.06 -1.44 -16.40
CA GLN A 111 14.59 -0.38 -15.54
C GLN A 111 14.32 -0.67 -14.06
N LEU A 112 15.05 -0.02 -13.18
CA LEU A 112 14.81 -0.03 -11.74
C LEU A 112 13.59 0.87 -11.45
N SER A 113 12.66 0.38 -10.66
CA SER A 113 11.59 1.21 -10.08
C SER A 113 11.91 1.44 -8.61
N ILE A 114 11.91 2.69 -8.17
CA ILE A 114 12.15 3.09 -6.78
C ILE A 114 10.88 3.78 -6.26
N TYR A 115 10.41 3.36 -5.08
CA TYR A 115 9.11 3.74 -4.50
C TYR A 115 9.31 4.57 -3.23
N GLY A 116 8.39 5.48 -2.92
CA GLY A 116 8.40 6.26 -1.67
C GLY A 116 9.33 7.48 -1.65
N ILE A 117 10.40 7.48 -2.47
CA ILE A 117 11.47 8.49 -2.40
C ILE A 117 11.04 9.92 -2.77
N LYS A 118 9.88 10.10 -3.40
CA LYS A 118 9.33 11.41 -3.77
C LYS A 118 8.00 11.75 -3.08
N ASP A 119 7.53 10.89 -2.20
CA ASP A 119 6.15 10.97 -1.68
C ASP A 119 6.02 12.00 -0.55
N LEU A 120 7.14 12.51 -0.04
CA LEU A 120 7.20 13.60 0.94
C LEU A 120 7.70 14.89 0.28
N PRO A 121 7.25 16.07 0.73
CA PRO A 121 7.66 17.36 0.13
C PRO A 121 9.18 17.56 0.05
N ALA A 122 9.93 17.15 1.08
CA ALA A 122 11.39 17.24 1.08
C ALA A 122 12.03 16.32 0.02
N GLY A 123 11.47 15.12 -0.17
CA GLY A 123 11.94 14.17 -1.18
C GLY A 123 11.66 14.67 -2.59
N ALA A 124 10.44 15.18 -2.83
CA ALA A 124 10.07 15.80 -4.10
C ALA A 124 10.96 17.00 -4.45
N ALA A 125 11.34 17.83 -3.47
CA ALA A 125 12.22 18.97 -3.68
C ALA A 125 13.68 18.57 -3.96
N LEU A 126 14.14 17.45 -3.39
CA LEU A 126 15.50 16.94 -3.59
C LEU A 126 15.65 16.13 -4.88
N LEU A 127 14.57 15.49 -5.34
CA LEU A 127 14.54 14.57 -6.48
C LEU A 127 15.24 15.11 -7.76
N PRO A 128 15.11 16.40 -8.15
CA PRO A 128 15.80 16.92 -9.34
C PRO A 128 17.33 16.80 -9.30
N LYS A 129 17.94 16.61 -8.13
CA LYS A 129 19.39 16.39 -7.97
C LYS A 129 19.82 14.94 -8.19
N LEU A 130 18.87 14.01 -8.30
CA LEU A 130 19.16 12.57 -8.37
C LEU A 130 19.97 12.18 -9.62
N GLY A 131 19.85 12.93 -10.73
CA GLY A 131 20.50 12.60 -12.00
C GLY A 131 19.48 12.27 -13.09
N THR A 132 19.72 11.22 -13.88
CA THR A 132 18.83 10.86 -15.00
C THR A 132 17.77 9.86 -14.55
N TYR A 133 16.52 10.31 -14.48
CA TYR A 133 15.37 9.48 -14.13
C TYR A 133 14.13 9.87 -14.93
N SER A 134 13.10 9.02 -14.85
CA SER A 134 11.73 9.39 -15.25
C SER A 134 10.74 9.08 -14.12
N GLU A 135 9.55 9.65 -14.17
CA GLU A 135 8.57 9.52 -13.08
C GLU A 135 7.32 8.76 -13.54
N GLY A 136 6.85 7.86 -12.67
CA GLY A 136 5.50 7.34 -12.69
C GLY A 136 4.63 8.02 -11.63
N ALA A 137 3.38 7.56 -11.51
CA ALA A 137 2.42 8.07 -10.54
C ALA A 137 2.90 7.92 -9.09
N GLY A 138 3.55 6.81 -8.75
CA GLY A 138 4.04 6.51 -7.39
C GLY A 138 5.45 5.92 -7.35
N CYS A 139 6.23 6.14 -8.40
CA CYS A 139 7.60 5.63 -8.48
C CYS A 139 8.49 6.53 -9.32
N VAL A 140 9.79 6.38 -9.09
CA VAL A 140 10.87 6.95 -9.89
C VAL A 140 11.52 5.80 -10.63
N TYR A 141 11.81 6.00 -11.90
CA TYR A 141 12.43 5.01 -12.76
C TYR A 141 13.85 5.41 -13.11
N VAL A 142 14.77 4.49 -12.90
CA VAL A 142 16.20 4.67 -13.18
C VAL A 142 16.67 3.54 -14.07
N ARG A 143 17.33 3.86 -15.18
CA ARG A 143 17.78 2.85 -16.13
C ARG A 143 18.95 2.03 -15.58
N LYS A 144 19.90 2.64 -14.88
CA LYS A 144 21.02 1.96 -14.22
C LYS A 144 21.57 2.86 -13.10
N LEU A 145 22.20 2.29 -12.07
CA LEU A 145 22.67 3.08 -10.92
C LEU A 145 23.73 4.12 -11.30
N GLU A 146 24.48 3.92 -12.38
CA GLU A 146 25.48 4.86 -12.86
C GLU A 146 24.88 6.15 -13.46
N ASP A 147 23.57 6.18 -13.69
CA ASP A 147 22.87 7.36 -14.20
C ASP A 147 22.44 8.32 -13.07
N ILE A 148 22.64 7.94 -11.81
CA ILE A 148 22.18 8.68 -10.64
C ILE A 148 23.28 8.92 -9.60
N ASP A 149 23.09 9.94 -8.78
CA ASP A 149 23.90 10.22 -7.61
C ASP A 149 23.43 9.35 -6.42
N LEU A 150 24.31 8.47 -5.94
CA LEU A 150 23.98 7.54 -4.87
C LEU A 150 23.89 8.22 -3.50
N ASP A 151 24.54 9.36 -3.29
CA ASP A 151 24.44 10.09 -2.02
C ASP A 151 23.10 10.83 -1.96
N VAL A 152 22.66 11.41 -3.09
CA VAL A 152 21.29 11.94 -3.21
C VAL A 152 20.26 10.83 -3.02
N LEU A 153 20.48 9.64 -3.58
CA LEU A 153 19.58 8.50 -3.35
C LEU A 153 19.49 8.13 -1.86
N ARG A 154 20.62 8.10 -1.13
CA ARG A 154 20.64 7.83 0.32
C ARG A 154 19.81 8.87 1.09
N GLU A 155 19.98 10.15 0.79
CA GLU A 155 19.19 11.21 1.41
C GLU A 155 17.69 11.06 1.13
N LEU A 156 17.32 10.73 -0.11
CA LEU A 156 15.93 10.51 -0.50
C LEU A 156 15.31 9.31 0.23
N ILE A 157 16.06 8.21 0.40
CA ILE A 157 15.63 7.04 1.18
C ILE A 157 15.44 7.41 2.65
N ALA A 158 16.38 8.18 3.23
CA ALA A 158 16.28 8.65 4.61
C ALA A 158 15.04 9.52 4.82
N ILE A 159 14.75 10.43 3.88
CA ILE A 159 13.51 11.21 3.89
C ILE A 159 12.29 10.29 3.83
N ALA A 160 12.23 9.37 2.87
CA ALA A 160 11.10 8.44 2.75
C ALA A 160 10.88 7.59 4.00
N TRP A 161 11.95 7.21 4.70
CA TRP A 161 11.88 6.44 5.94
C TRP A 161 11.15 7.17 7.08
N THR A 162 11.19 8.51 7.09
CA THR A 162 10.46 9.35 8.06
C THR A 162 8.95 9.34 7.87
N ARG A 163 8.44 8.72 6.79
CA ARG A 163 7.01 8.63 6.51
C ARG A 163 6.24 8.06 7.70
N GLN A 164 5.13 8.72 7.99
CA GLN A 164 4.16 8.34 9.01
C GLN A 164 2.93 7.71 8.36
N ASP A 165 2.05 7.15 9.19
CA ASP A 165 0.76 6.64 8.75
C ASP A 165 -0.07 7.73 8.08
N ASP A 166 -0.78 7.35 7.02
CA ASP A 166 -1.77 8.26 6.42
C ASP A 166 -2.90 8.50 7.42
N PRO A 167 -3.48 9.71 7.47
CA PRO A 167 -4.59 9.99 8.36
C PRO A 167 -5.76 9.06 8.05
N ALA A 168 -6.37 8.49 9.09
CA ALA A 168 -7.60 7.74 8.94
C ALA A 168 -8.68 8.65 8.32
N ALA A 169 -9.27 8.20 7.22
CA ALA A 169 -10.36 8.89 6.51
C ALA A 169 -11.67 8.86 7.31
#